data_AF-A0A350ZXR8-F1
#
_entry.id   AF-A0A350ZXR8-F1
#
_cell.length_a   1.000
_cell.length_b   1.000
_cell.length_c   1.000
_cell.angle_alpha   90.00
_cell.angle_beta   90.00
_cell.angle_gamma   90.00
#
_symmetry.space_group_name_H-M   'P 1'
#
loop_
_entity.id
_entity.type
_entity.pdbx_description
1 polymer ?
#
loop_
_entity_poly.entity_id
_entity_poly.type
_entity_poly.pdbx_seq_one_letter_code
_entity_poly.pdbx_strand_id
1 'polypeptide(L)'
;MSFRRKTYPEVAESLLNRLLGGVSGEAHPYPPAKAAREPYRHALERPPVDRITAVWGAHNGETYRFAADADYALSADGAELEWRPGGARPDEGTAFEVHYLPRQREMRVNDLYPGSVVRTLMEAVALETAGLYAQMETVYRAGFLDTASGGALDHVVGLLGIRRVRAGRNSGELRFTRARNTAGEITIPAGTRVATADGAIEYETTADLTLVDGQAAAKVAARDLVAANDALGADSL
;
A
#
# COMPACT_ATOMS: atom_id res chain seq x y z
N MET A 1 13.70 -4.81 9.90
CA MET A 1 13.80 -3.46 9.31
C MET A 1 12.45 -3.15 8.67
N SER A 2 11.65 -2.26 9.27
CA SER A 2 10.42 -1.76 8.65
C SER A 2 10.76 -0.63 7.70
N PHE A 3 10.16 -0.62 6.50
CA PHE A 3 10.33 0.48 5.56
C PHE A 3 9.49 1.68 6.01
N ARG A 4 10.10 2.86 6.08
CA ARG A 4 9.41 4.14 6.34
C ARG A 4 9.51 5.03 5.12
N ARG A 5 8.37 5.50 4.63
CA ARG A 5 8.32 6.48 3.54
C ARG A 5 8.85 7.83 4.04
N LYS A 6 9.77 8.42 3.28
CA LYS A 6 10.18 9.81 3.48
C LYS A 6 9.29 10.75 2.67
N THR A 7 8.80 11.81 3.32
CA THR A 7 7.94 12.79 2.66
C THR A 7 8.76 13.82 1.88
N TYR A 8 8.12 14.57 0.97
CA TYR A 8 8.80 15.64 0.24
C TYR A 8 9.51 16.65 1.17
N PRO A 9 8.86 17.20 2.21
CA PRO A 9 9.54 18.13 3.13
C PRO A 9 10.78 17.52 3.80
N GLU A 10 10.70 16.26 4.22
CA GLU A 10 11.82 15.54 4.83
C GLU A 10 13.00 15.37 3.86
N VAL A 11 12.72 14.95 2.62
CA VAL A 11 13.76 14.75 1.60
C VAL A 11 14.37 16.09 1.18
N ALA A 12 13.56 17.10 0.94
CA ALA A 12 14.02 18.43 0.55
C ALA A 12 14.94 19.02 1.63
N GLU A 13 14.52 18.96 2.89
CA GLU A 13 15.31 19.43 4.02
C GLU A 13 16.63 18.66 4.15
N SER A 14 16.61 17.33 3.97
CA SER A 14 17.81 16.50 3.96
C SER A 14 18.83 16.93 2.89
N LEU A 15 18.36 17.18 1.67
CA LEU A 15 19.22 17.62 0.54
C LEU A 15 19.76 19.03 0.75
N LEU A 16 18.90 19.98 1.14
CA LEU A 16 19.30 21.37 1.39
C LEU A 16 20.26 21.48 2.58
N ASN A 17 20.06 20.70 3.64
CA ASN A 17 20.98 20.66 4.77
C ASN A 17 22.35 20.10 4.37
N ARG A 18 22.41 19.05 3.54
CA ARG A 18 23.68 18.54 2.99
C ARG A 18 24.38 19.56 2.09
N LEU A 19 23.63 20.31 1.29
CA LEU A 19 24.18 21.37 0.43
C LEU A 19 24.91 22.44 1.25
N LEU A 20 24.40 22.76 2.45
CA LEU A 20 25.02 23.68 3.40
C LEU A 20 26.19 23.07 4.20
N GLY A 21 26.64 21.86 3.87
CA GLY A 21 27.70 21.15 4.62
C GLY A 21 27.20 20.53 5.93
N GLY A 22 25.89 20.33 6.08
CA GLY A 22 25.26 19.71 7.23
C GLY A 22 25.31 18.18 7.21
N VAL A 23 25.00 17.61 8.37
CA VAL A 23 24.74 16.17 8.54
C VAL A 23 23.24 15.94 8.44
N SER A 24 22.82 15.04 7.56
CA SER A 24 21.40 14.72 7.34
C SER A 24 21.15 13.23 7.48
N GLY A 25 20.18 12.87 8.31
CA GLY A 25 19.76 11.49 8.53
C GLY A 25 20.64 10.75 9.52
N GLU A 26 21.24 11.45 10.50
CA GLU A 26 21.93 10.79 11.61
C GLU A 26 20.90 10.09 12.48
N ALA A 27 20.96 8.75 12.53
CA ALA A 27 19.92 7.94 13.15
C ALA A 27 20.29 7.61 14.60
N HIS A 28 19.39 7.87 15.54
CA HIS A 28 19.54 7.50 16.93
C HIS A 28 18.38 6.60 17.39
N PRO A 29 18.67 5.49 18.10
CA PRO A 29 17.63 4.68 18.70
C PRO A 29 16.95 5.42 19.85
N TYR A 30 15.66 5.18 20.03
CA TYR A 30 14.87 5.71 21.13
C TYR A 30 14.14 4.59 21.90
N PRO A 31 14.18 4.58 23.24
CA PRO A 31 14.97 5.46 24.12
C PRO A 31 16.49 5.14 24.03
N PRO A 32 17.38 6.05 24.50
CA PRO A 32 18.81 5.81 24.50
C PRO A 32 19.18 4.63 25.43
N ALA A 33 20.00 3.70 24.93
CA ALA A 33 20.32 2.43 25.60
C ALA A 33 20.91 2.55 27.02
N LYS A 34 21.49 3.70 27.37
CA LYS A 34 22.14 3.96 28.67
C LYS A 34 21.36 4.91 29.59
N ALA A 35 20.24 5.46 29.15
CA ALA A 35 19.50 6.43 29.94
C ALA A 35 18.40 5.74 30.76
N ALA A 36 18.63 5.61 32.06
CA ALA A 36 17.64 5.03 32.98
C ALA A 36 16.54 6.04 33.38
N ARG A 37 16.77 7.34 33.18
CA ARG A 37 15.84 8.43 33.54
C ARG A 37 16.01 9.63 32.61
N GLU A 38 14.95 10.43 32.53
CA GLU A 38 14.94 11.72 31.84
C GLU A 38 15.92 12.73 32.44
N PRO A 39 16.40 13.72 31.65
CA PRO A 39 16.13 13.93 30.23
C PRO A 39 16.93 12.97 29.33
N TYR A 40 16.28 12.46 28.29
CA TYR A 40 16.95 11.62 27.29
C TYR A 40 17.86 12.49 26.40
N ARG A 41 19.14 12.12 26.37
CA ARG A 41 20.20 12.84 25.65
C ARG A 41 20.80 11.94 24.58
N HIS A 42 21.11 12.50 23.43
CA HIS A 42 21.72 11.80 22.30
C HIS A 42 22.92 12.60 21.79
N ALA A 43 24.12 12.04 21.95
CA ALA A 43 25.33 12.64 21.41
C ALA A 43 25.30 12.65 19.89
N LEU A 44 25.60 13.80 19.30
CA LEU A 44 25.66 14.00 17.86
C LEU A 44 27.07 13.64 17.35
N GLU A 45 27.18 13.11 16.14
CA GLU A 45 28.45 12.61 15.59
C GLU A 45 29.46 13.72 15.25
N ARG A 46 29.00 14.93 14.92
CA ARG A 46 29.86 16.06 14.49
C ARG A 46 29.65 17.34 15.31
N PRO A 47 29.98 17.34 16.61
CA PRO A 47 29.95 18.54 17.43
C PRO A 47 31.20 19.42 17.20
N PRO A 48 31.18 20.71 17.57
CA PRO A 48 30.03 21.44 18.10
C PRO A 48 29.03 21.78 16.99
N VAL A 49 27.76 21.49 17.25
CA VAL A 49 26.64 21.81 16.38
C VAL A 49 26.28 23.29 16.52
N ASP A 50 26.03 23.94 15.39
CA ASP A 50 25.58 25.33 15.29
C ASP A 50 24.07 25.40 15.53
N ARG A 51 23.33 24.59 14.77
CA ARG A 51 21.88 24.42 14.93
C ARG A 51 21.40 23.07 14.42
N ILE A 52 20.36 22.54 15.05
CA ILE A 52 19.57 21.43 14.52
C ILE A 52 18.53 22.02 13.57
N THR A 53 18.43 21.51 12.35
CA THR A 53 17.48 21.98 11.34
C THR A 53 16.17 21.23 11.40
N ALA A 54 16.24 19.90 11.60
CA ALA A 54 15.08 19.06 11.81
C ALA A 54 15.39 17.79 12.59
N VAL A 55 14.34 17.27 13.21
CA VAL A 55 14.32 15.94 13.83
C VAL A 55 13.06 15.25 13.34
N TRP A 56 13.22 14.08 12.73
CA TRP A 56 12.14 13.27 12.16
C TRP A 56 12.10 11.91 12.82
N GLY A 57 10.92 11.38 13.11
CA GLY A 57 10.79 10.03 13.66
C GLY A 57 9.35 9.54 13.61
N ALA A 58 9.13 8.34 14.14
CA ALA A 58 7.78 7.81 14.32
C ALA A 58 7.17 8.37 15.62
N HIS A 59 5.95 8.89 15.56
CA HIS A 59 5.17 9.28 16.72
C HIS A 59 3.73 8.81 16.53
N ASN A 60 3.22 7.98 17.44
CA ASN A 60 1.93 7.30 17.32
C ASN A 60 1.80 6.47 16.02
N GLY A 61 2.91 5.87 15.57
CA GLY A 61 2.96 5.05 14.35
C GLY A 61 3.04 5.85 13.03
N GLU A 62 3.01 7.19 13.09
CA GLU A 62 3.10 8.05 11.91
C GLU A 62 4.42 8.83 11.85
N THR A 63 4.80 9.28 10.65
CA THR A 63 5.99 10.15 10.51
C THR A 63 5.70 11.53 11.07
N TYR A 64 6.54 11.98 11.99
CA TYR A 64 6.39 13.24 12.70
C TYR A 64 7.67 14.06 12.68
N ARG A 65 7.53 15.38 12.50
CA ARG A 65 8.61 16.35 12.68
C ARG A 65 8.52 16.92 14.07
N PHE A 66 9.51 16.63 14.90
CA PHE A 66 9.56 17.19 16.25
C PHE A 66 9.89 18.68 16.20
N ALA A 67 9.26 19.45 17.09
CA ALA A 67 9.42 20.88 17.20
C ALA A 67 10.61 21.23 18.09
N ALA A 68 11.51 22.08 17.58
CA ALA A 68 12.59 22.65 18.39
C ALA A 68 12.00 23.47 19.55
N ASP A 69 12.69 23.44 20.69
CA ASP A 69 12.36 24.07 21.97
C ASP A 69 11.11 23.53 22.69
N ALA A 70 10.13 22.98 21.97
CA ALA A 70 8.97 22.30 22.54
C ALA A 70 9.24 20.81 22.83
N ASP A 71 9.77 20.08 21.85
CA ASP A 71 10.00 18.63 21.96
C ASP A 71 11.45 18.31 22.31
N TYR A 72 12.40 19.04 21.75
CA TYR A 72 13.83 18.87 21.99
C TYR A 72 14.57 20.20 22.00
N ALA A 73 15.80 20.21 22.50
CA ALA A 73 16.73 21.32 22.39
C ALA A 73 18.15 20.82 22.12
N LEU A 74 18.99 21.68 21.56
CA LEU A 74 20.43 21.44 21.47
C LEU A 74 21.07 21.79 22.82
N SER A 75 21.97 20.94 23.31
CA SER A 75 22.75 21.20 24.53
C SER A 75 23.59 22.48 24.40
N ALA A 76 23.89 23.13 25.52
CA ALA A 76 24.60 24.42 25.53
C ALA A 76 26.01 24.38 24.90
N ASP A 77 26.67 23.22 24.98
CA ASP A 77 27.96 22.95 24.34
C ASP A 77 27.85 22.53 22.87
N GLY A 78 26.63 22.32 22.36
CA GLY A 78 26.34 21.90 20.99
C GLY A 78 26.73 20.44 20.72
N ALA A 79 26.83 19.59 21.75
CA ALA A 79 27.25 18.21 21.62
C ALA A 79 26.10 17.19 21.54
N GLU A 80 24.95 17.51 22.13
CA GLU A 80 23.85 16.56 22.31
C GLU A 80 22.49 17.16 21.93
N LEU A 81 21.60 16.32 21.42
CA LEU A 81 20.17 16.59 21.39
C LEU A 81 19.56 16.16 22.73
N GLU A 82 18.84 17.07 23.38
CA GLU A 82 18.16 16.84 24.65
C GLU A 82 16.63 16.85 24.45
N TRP A 83 15.95 15.74 24.76
CA TRP A 83 14.48 15.70 24.75
C TRP A 83 13.90 16.46 25.93
N ARG A 84 12.87 17.28 25.69
CA ARG A 84 12.20 18.08 26.71
C ARG A 84 11.21 17.22 27.53
N PRO A 85 11.09 17.48 28.84
CA PRO A 85 10.01 16.91 29.64
C PRO A 85 8.66 17.40 29.12
N GLY A 86 7.72 16.48 28.88
CA GLY A 86 6.36 16.80 28.39
C GLY A 86 6.22 17.13 26.90
N GLY A 87 7.31 17.12 26.12
CA GLY A 87 7.28 17.24 24.66
C GLY A 87 6.90 15.93 23.96
N ALA A 88 6.55 16.00 22.68
CA ALA A 88 6.34 14.83 21.84
C ALA A 88 7.64 14.02 21.70
N ARG A 89 7.52 12.69 21.66
CA ARG A 89 8.66 11.77 21.66
C ARG A 89 8.54 10.73 20.56
N PRO A 90 9.68 10.22 20.06
CA PRO A 90 9.67 9.07 19.19
C PRO A 90 9.02 7.86 19.87
N ASP A 91 8.39 7.00 19.09
CA ASP A 91 7.84 5.74 19.59
C ASP A 91 8.97 4.85 20.13
N GLU A 92 8.74 4.19 21.27
CA GLU A 92 9.74 3.33 21.89
C GLU A 92 10.14 2.16 20.98
N GLY A 93 11.44 1.86 20.92
CA GLY A 93 12.00 0.83 20.04
C GLY A 93 12.18 1.27 18.59
N THR A 94 11.89 2.53 18.26
CA THR A 94 12.14 3.11 16.94
C THR A 94 13.42 3.95 16.92
N ALA A 95 13.88 4.31 15.72
CA ALA A 95 14.96 5.28 15.56
C ALA A 95 14.38 6.59 15.00
N PHE A 96 14.93 7.71 15.46
CA PHE A 96 14.69 9.03 14.87
C PHE A 96 15.93 9.53 14.15
N GLU A 97 15.73 10.40 13.18
CA GLU A 97 16.76 11.00 12.35
C GLU A 97 16.95 12.48 12.71
N VAL A 98 18.19 12.89 12.90
CA VAL A 98 18.57 14.28 13.18
C VAL A 98 19.26 14.87 11.95
N HIS A 99 18.89 16.10 11.63
CA HIS A 99 19.52 16.94 10.63
C HIS A 99 20.06 18.18 11.31
N TYR A 100 21.34 18.48 11.12
CA TYR A 100 21.97 19.62 11.76
C TYR A 100 23.13 20.18 10.94
N LEU A 101 23.51 21.40 11.29
CA LEU A 101 24.68 22.08 10.75
C LEU A 101 25.77 22.15 11.82
N PRO A 102 26.96 21.57 11.59
CA PRO A 102 28.12 21.79 12.45
C PRO A 102 28.58 23.27 12.41
N ARG A 103 29.24 23.76 13.47
CA ARG A 103 29.87 25.10 13.47
C ARG A 103 31.03 25.17 12.50
N GLN A 104 31.86 24.12 12.46
CA GLN A 104 32.94 23.98 11.49
C GLN A 104 32.43 23.19 10.29
N ARG A 105 32.02 23.90 9.23
CA ARG A 105 31.55 23.30 7.99
C ARG A 105 32.09 24.05 6.77
N GLU A 106 32.49 23.30 5.76
CA GLU A 106 32.83 23.84 4.45
C GLU A 106 31.57 24.06 3.65
N MET A 107 31.17 25.32 3.47
CA MET A 107 30.02 25.68 2.64
C MET A 107 30.51 26.01 1.24
N ARG A 108 30.23 25.13 0.26
CA ARG A 108 30.52 25.40 -1.16
C ARG A 108 29.42 26.20 -1.84
N VAL A 109 28.18 26.02 -1.37
CA VAL A 109 26.98 26.71 -1.85
C VAL A 109 26.20 27.20 -0.65
N ASN A 110 25.76 28.45 -0.66
CA ASN A 110 25.04 29.08 0.46
C ASN A 110 23.74 29.79 0.04
N ASP A 111 23.41 29.78 -1.25
CA ASP A 111 22.19 30.40 -1.75
C ASP A 111 21.00 29.43 -1.64
N LEU A 112 20.19 29.64 -0.63
CA LEU A 112 18.92 28.94 -0.40
C LEU A 112 17.70 29.86 -0.53
N TYR A 113 17.87 31.05 -1.09
CA TYR A 113 16.75 31.97 -1.21
C TYR A 113 15.76 31.50 -2.29
N PRO A 114 14.47 31.85 -2.16
CA PRO A 114 13.53 31.67 -3.26
C PRO A 114 14.06 32.35 -4.53
N GLY A 115 14.09 31.61 -5.64
CA GLY A 115 14.70 32.06 -6.90
C GLY A 115 16.13 31.54 -7.13
N SER A 116 16.75 30.91 -6.14
CA SER A 116 18.02 30.22 -6.34
C SER A 116 17.86 29.04 -7.29
N VAL A 117 18.65 29.00 -8.36
CA VAL A 117 18.69 27.88 -9.30
C VAL A 117 19.03 26.57 -8.59
N VAL A 118 19.99 26.61 -7.65
CA VAL A 118 20.41 25.40 -6.93
C VAL A 118 19.28 24.90 -6.04
N ARG A 119 18.61 25.78 -5.30
CA ARG A 119 17.47 25.40 -4.47
C ARG A 119 16.35 24.78 -5.31
N THR A 120 15.97 25.41 -6.42
CA THR A 120 14.92 24.90 -7.31
C THR A 120 15.27 23.51 -7.86
N LEU A 121 16.52 23.29 -8.26
CA LEU A 121 16.97 21.96 -8.70
C LEU A 121 16.93 20.93 -7.57
N MET A 122 17.35 21.29 -6.36
CA MET A 122 17.29 20.39 -5.20
C MET A 122 15.85 20.05 -4.81
N GLU A 123 14.93 21.01 -4.87
CA GLU A 123 13.50 20.79 -4.61
C GLU A 123 12.87 19.89 -5.68
N ALA A 124 13.23 20.05 -6.96
CA ALA A 124 12.77 19.15 -8.02
C ALA A 124 13.26 17.70 -7.80
N VAL A 125 14.55 17.52 -7.48
CA VAL A 125 15.13 16.20 -7.14
C VAL A 125 14.46 15.62 -5.89
N ALA A 126 14.18 16.45 -4.88
CA ALA A 126 13.49 16.03 -3.67
C ALA A 126 12.07 15.54 -3.96
N LEU A 127 11.34 16.21 -4.86
CA LEU A 127 10.00 15.80 -5.26
C LEU A 127 10.01 14.44 -5.95
N GLU A 128 10.89 14.24 -6.92
CA GLU A 128 11.04 12.95 -7.60
C GLU A 128 11.46 11.85 -6.62
N THR A 129 12.41 12.14 -5.73
CA THR A 129 12.87 11.19 -4.72
C THR A 129 11.75 10.82 -3.74
N ALA A 130 10.94 11.77 -3.30
CA ALA A 130 9.77 11.51 -2.47
C ALA A 130 8.69 10.70 -3.21
N GLY A 131 8.54 10.91 -4.52
CA GLY A 131 7.73 10.08 -5.41
C GLY A 131 8.22 8.62 -5.44
N LEU A 132 9.54 8.41 -5.55
CA LEU A 132 10.14 7.07 -5.47
C LEU A 132 9.89 6.42 -4.12
N TYR A 133 10.04 7.13 -3.01
CA TYR A 133 9.70 6.59 -1.68
C TYR A 133 8.23 6.20 -1.56
N ALA A 134 7.31 6.95 -2.17
CA ALA A 134 5.89 6.61 -2.20
C ALA A 134 5.63 5.32 -3.00
N GLN A 135 6.26 5.17 -4.17
CA GLN A 135 6.16 3.95 -4.97
C GLN A 135 6.76 2.74 -4.24
N MET A 136 7.90 2.91 -3.57
CA MET A 136 8.52 1.86 -2.75
C MET A 136 7.62 1.44 -1.58
N GLU A 137 6.88 2.36 -0.96
CA GLU A 137 5.90 2.02 0.07
C GLU A 137 4.80 1.11 -0.49
N THR A 138 4.28 1.42 -1.68
CA THR A 138 3.28 0.58 -2.36
C THR A 138 3.83 -0.81 -2.65
N VAL A 139 5.07 -0.91 -3.17
CA VAL A 139 5.73 -2.19 -3.43
C VAL A 139 5.96 -2.99 -2.14
N TYR A 140 6.38 -2.32 -1.06
CA TYR A 140 6.57 -2.95 0.25
C TYR A 140 5.24 -3.52 0.77
N ARG A 141 4.16 -2.73 0.76
CA ARG A 141 2.82 -3.17 1.18
C ARG A 141 2.25 -4.27 0.28
N ALA A 142 2.58 -4.27 -1.01
CA ALA A 142 2.17 -5.32 -1.92
C ALA A 142 2.80 -6.69 -1.60
N GLY A 143 3.87 -6.74 -0.80
CA GLY A 143 4.54 -7.98 -0.42
C GLY A 143 3.92 -8.72 0.77
N PHE A 144 2.99 -8.12 1.52
CA PHE A 144 2.38 -8.73 2.70
C PHE A 144 0.92 -9.07 2.45
N LEU A 145 0.49 -10.25 2.93
CA LEU A 145 -0.88 -10.74 2.75
C LEU A 145 -1.93 -9.76 3.28
N ASP A 146 -1.68 -9.17 4.44
CA ASP A 146 -2.62 -8.27 5.12
C ASP A 146 -2.79 -6.92 4.41
N THR A 147 -1.82 -6.51 3.58
CA THR A 147 -1.83 -5.18 2.93
C THR A 147 -1.87 -5.24 1.41
N ALA A 148 -1.58 -6.38 0.80
CA ALA A 148 -1.65 -6.56 -0.65
C ALA A 148 -3.10 -6.51 -1.15
N SER A 149 -3.31 -5.95 -2.33
CA SER A 149 -4.63 -5.88 -2.98
C SER A 149 -4.53 -6.16 -4.48
N GLY A 150 -5.67 -6.46 -5.10
CA GLY A 150 -5.76 -6.72 -6.55
C GLY A 150 -4.81 -7.83 -7.01
N GLY A 151 -4.09 -7.57 -8.11
CA GLY A 151 -3.15 -8.53 -8.69
C GLY A 151 -1.96 -8.87 -7.78
N ALA A 152 -1.51 -7.94 -6.92
CA ALA A 152 -0.47 -8.24 -5.95
C ALA A 152 -0.93 -9.29 -4.94
N LEU A 153 -2.17 -9.20 -4.45
CA LEU A 153 -2.75 -10.20 -3.57
C LEU A 153 -2.83 -11.57 -4.26
N ASP A 154 -3.25 -11.61 -5.52
CA ASP A 154 -3.30 -12.85 -6.32
C ASP A 154 -1.91 -13.51 -6.44
N HIS A 155 -0.84 -12.71 -6.59
CA HIS A 155 0.53 -13.23 -6.59
C HIS A 155 0.98 -13.75 -5.23
N VAL A 156 0.68 -13.04 -4.14
CA VAL A 156 1.06 -13.45 -2.77
C VAL A 156 0.35 -14.75 -2.38
N VAL A 157 -0.97 -14.87 -2.60
CA VAL A 157 -1.71 -16.11 -2.29
C VAL A 157 -1.35 -17.25 -3.26
N GLY A 158 -0.92 -16.92 -4.48
CA GLY A 158 -0.40 -17.88 -5.45
C GLY A 158 0.79 -18.68 -4.92
N LEU A 159 1.62 -18.11 -4.04
CA LEU A 159 2.72 -18.82 -3.37
C LEU A 159 2.22 -19.95 -2.47
N LEU A 160 1.00 -19.84 -1.95
CA LEU A 160 0.32 -20.87 -1.15
C LEU A 160 -0.44 -21.88 -2.03
N GLY A 161 -0.32 -21.78 -3.35
CA GLY A 161 -1.07 -22.60 -4.31
C GLY A 161 -2.53 -22.20 -4.49
N ILE A 162 -2.96 -21.11 -3.84
CA ILE A 162 -4.33 -20.60 -3.94
C ILE A 162 -4.45 -19.75 -5.20
N ARG A 163 -5.51 -19.98 -5.98
CA ARG A 163 -5.81 -19.21 -7.19
C ARG A 163 -7.20 -18.63 -7.11
N ARG A 164 -7.36 -17.38 -7.53
CA ARG A 164 -8.66 -16.72 -7.64
C ARG A 164 -9.54 -17.47 -8.64
N VAL A 165 -10.71 -17.90 -8.19
CA VAL A 165 -11.78 -18.37 -9.07
C VAL A 165 -12.33 -17.14 -9.79
N ARG A 166 -12.27 -17.12 -11.12
CA ARG A 166 -12.79 -16.00 -11.91
C ARG A 166 -14.30 -16.12 -12.06
N ALA A 167 -14.93 -14.95 -12.20
CA ALA A 167 -16.27 -14.81 -12.74
C ALA A 167 -16.40 -15.65 -14.02
N GLY A 168 -17.53 -16.34 -14.14
CA GLY A 168 -17.80 -17.26 -15.24
C GLY A 168 -19.26 -17.22 -15.63
N ARG A 169 -19.65 -18.14 -16.52
CA ARG A 169 -21.06 -18.34 -16.85
C ARG A 169 -21.68 -19.21 -15.77
N ASN A 170 -22.89 -18.85 -15.33
CA ASN A 170 -23.69 -19.76 -14.53
C ASN A 170 -24.07 -20.96 -15.39
N SER A 171 -23.89 -22.16 -14.83
CA SER A 171 -24.30 -23.41 -15.48
C SER A 171 -25.42 -24.05 -14.68
N GLY A 172 -26.39 -24.64 -15.36
CA GLY A 172 -27.51 -25.32 -14.74
C GLY A 172 -28.01 -26.48 -15.59
N GLU A 173 -29.04 -27.15 -15.10
CA GLU A 173 -29.72 -28.24 -15.81
C GLU A 173 -31.15 -27.82 -16.13
N LEU A 174 -31.50 -27.79 -17.41
CA LEU A 174 -32.86 -27.53 -17.86
C LEU A 174 -33.59 -28.84 -18.04
N ARG A 175 -34.81 -28.92 -17.50
CA ARG A 175 -35.72 -30.05 -17.71
C ARG A 175 -36.83 -29.65 -18.67
N PHE A 176 -36.89 -30.31 -19.81
CA PHE A 176 -37.98 -30.17 -20.76
C PHE A 176 -39.02 -31.26 -20.53
N THR A 177 -40.29 -30.88 -20.50
CA THR A 177 -41.42 -31.80 -20.34
C THR A 177 -42.27 -31.81 -21.60
N ARG A 178 -42.60 -33.01 -22.10
CA ARG A 178 -43.46 -33.20 -23.26
C ARG A 178 -44.88 -32.71 -22.96
N ALA A 179 -45.48 -31.98 -23.90
CA ALA A 179 -46.87 -31.57 -23.80
C ALA A 179 -47.81 -32.78 -23.95
N ARG A 180 -49.02 -32.70 -23.35
CA ARG A 180 -50.01 -33.78 -23.46
C ARG A 180 -50.47 -33.92 -24.91
N ASN A 181 -50.64 -35.16 -25.37
CA ASN A 181 -51.08 -35.53 -26.72
C ASN A 181 -50.09 -35.21 -27.88
N THR A 182 -48.79 -35.08 -27.59
CA THR A 182 -47.74 -34.94 -28.62
C THR A 182 -47.03 -36.28 -28.85
N ALA A 183 -47.04 -36.79 -30.09
CA ALA A 183 -46.38 -38.04 -30.49
C ALA A 183 -45.12 -37.76 -31.34
N GLY A 184 -44.22 -38.73 -31.41
CA GLY A 184 -42.99 -38.68 -32.19
C GLY A 184 -41.78 -38.18 -31.40
N GLU A 185 -40.61 -38.30 -32.02
CA GLU A 185 -39.33 -37.84 -31.47
C GLU A 185 -39.23 -36.31 -31.56
N ILE A 186 -38.81 -35.67 -30.46
CA ILE A 186 -38.64 -34.21 -30.40
C ILE A 186 -37.16 -33.92 -30.14
N THR A 187 -36.51 -33.26 -31.09
CA THR A 187 -35.12 -32.83 -30.96
C THR A 187 -35.08 -31.35 -30.58
N ILE A 188 -34.37 -31.05 -29.49
CA ILE A 188 -34.05 -29.71 -29.03
C ILE A 188 -32.56 -29.50 -29.30
N PRO A 189 -32.18 -28.71 -30.30
CA PRO A 189 -30.77 -28.51 -30.66
C PRO A 189 -30.03 -27.69 -29.61
N ALA A 190 -28.72 -27.88 -29.52
CA ALA A 190 -27.81 -27.01 -28.79
C ALA A 190 -27.99 -25.55 -29.26
N GLY A 191 -27.92 -24.61 -28.32
CA GLY A 191 -28.18 -23.19 -28.57
C GLY A 191 -29.66 -22.80 -28.46
N THR A 192 -30.57 -23.74 -28.15
CA THR A 192 -31.95 -23.38 -27.80
C THR A 192 -31.96 -22.49 -26.55
N ARG A 193 -32.60 -21.32 -26.64
CA ARG A 193 -32.65 -20.31 -25.58
C ARG A 193 -33.94 -20.40 -24.76
N VAL A 194 -33.80 -20.25 -23.45
CA VAL A 194 -34.93 -20.13 -22.51
C VAL A 194 -34.67 -18.94 -21.59
N ALA A 195 -35.74 -18.23 -21.23
CA ALA A 195 -35.67 -17.08 -20.32
C ALA A 195 -36.40 -17.38 -19.02
N THR A 196 -36.00 -16.73 -17.94
CA THR A 196 -36.77 -16.69 -16.68
C THR A 196 -38.11 -15.98 -16.88
N ALA A 197 -39.05 -16.19 -15.96
CA ALA A 197 -40.42 -15.65 -16.08
C ALA A 197 -40.47 -14.11 -16.14
N ASP A 198 -39.50 -13.44 -15.54
CA ASP A 198 -39.29 -11.99 -15.58
C ASP A 198 -38.48 -11.52 -16.80
N GLY A 199 -37.97 -12.45 -17.62
CA GLY A 199 -37.12 -12.17 -18.78
C GLY A 199 -35.73 -11.63 -18.42
N ALA A 200 -35.35 -11.64 -17.14
CA ALA A 200 -34.10 -11.02 -16.68
C ALA A 200 -32.86 -11.85 -17.01
N ILE A 201 -32.98 -13.18 -17.07
CA ILE A 201 -31.86 -14.10 -17.31
C ILE A 201 -32.20 -15.05 -18.45
N GLU A 202 -31.27 -15.21 -19.38
CA GLU A 202 -31.38 -16.12 -20.52
C GLU A 202 -30.34 -17.24 -20.44
N TYR A 203 -30.79 -18.47 -20.62
CA TYR A 203 -29.93 -19.65 -20.71
C TYR A 203 -29.98 -20.24 -22.11
N GLU A 204 -28.84 -20.77 -22.57
CA GLU A 204 -28.74 -21.57 -23.79
C GLU A 204 -28.36 -23.02 -23.46
N THR A 205 -29.01 -23.96 -24.13
CA THR A 205 -28.64 -25.39 -24.07
C THR A 205 -27.26 -25.62 -24.66
N THR A 206 -26.41 -26.42 -24.01
CA THR A 206 -25.02 -26.64 -24.46
C THR A 206 -24.83 -27.91 -25.31
N ALA A 207 -25.87 -28.74 -25.42
CA ALA A 207 -25.88 -29.98 -26.18
C ALA A 207 -27.27 -30.25 -26.75
N ASP A 208 -27.33 -31.09 -27.77
CA ASP A 208 -28.60 -31.56 -28.33
C ASP A 208 -29.30 -32.47 -27.31
N LEU A 209 -30.61 -32.28 -27.15
CA LEU A 209 -31.49 -33.09 -26.32
C LEU A 209 -32.56 -33.71 -27.20
N THR A 210 -32.66 -35.03 -27.16
CA THR A 210 -33.71 -35.73 -27.89
C THR A 210 -34.66 -36.42 -26.92
N LEU A 211 -35.94 -36.04 -26.99
CA LEU A 211 -37.05 -36.71 -26.32
C LEU A 211 -37.57 -37.80 -27.25
N VAL A 212 -37.23 -39.06 -26.93
CA VAL A 212 -37.74 -40.23 -27.66
C VAL A 212 -39.28 -40.25 -27.58
N ASP A 213 -39.92 -40.90 -28.55
CA ASP A 213 -41.37 -41.05 -28.53
C ASP A 213 -41.87 -41.69 -27.22
N GLY A 214 -42.92 -41.14 -26.65
CA GLY A 214 -43.43 -41.53 -25.33
C GLY A 214 -42.60 -41.08 -24.12
N GLN A 215 -41.38 -40.54 -24.28
CA GLN A 215 -40.60 -40.03 -23.16
C GLN A 215 -41.19 -38.72 -22.62
N ALA A 216 -41.54 -38.70 -21.33
CA ALA A 216 -42.26 -37.60 -20.70
C ALA A 216 -41.39 -36.37 -20.39
N ALA A 217 -40.12 -36.59 -20.06
CA ALA A 217 -39.18 -35.51 -19.77
C ALA A 217 -37.74 -35.92 -20.05
N ALA A 218 -36.92 -34.93 -20.38
CA ALA A 218 -35.49 -35.11 -20.53
C ALA A 218 -34.78 -33.86 -20.00
N LYS A 219 -33.51 -34.02 -19.63
CA LYS A 219 -32.70 -32.97 -19.04
C LYS A 219 -31.47 -32.70 -19.89
N VAL A 220 -31.02 -31.45 -19.92
CA VAL A 220 -29.84 -31.04 -20.66
C VAL A 220 -29.11 -29.95 -19.90
N ALA A 221 -27.78 -29.96 -19.99
CA ALA A 221 -26.96 -28.90 -19.47
C ALA A 221 -27.23 -27.59 -20.23
N ALA A 222 -27.27 -26.51 -19.48
CA ALA A 222 -27.43 -25.17 -20.02
C ALA A 222 -26.46 -24.22 -19.34
N ARG A 223 -26.15 -23.13 -20.03
CA ARG A 223 -25.32 -22.06 -19.50
C ARG A 223 -25.98 -20.72 -19.77
N ASP A 224 -25.71 -19.80 -18.87
CA ASP A 224 -26.10 -18.41 -19.03
C ASP A 224 -25.40 -17.79 -20.27
N LEU A 225 -26.09 -16.86 -20.92
CA LEU A 225 -25.55 -16.03 -21.99
C LEU A 225 -24.64 -14.92 -21.45
N VAL A 226 -24.84 -14.48 -20.19
CA VAL A 226 -23.97 -13.50 -19.55
C VAL A 226 -22.62 -14.14 -19.24
N ALA A 227 -21.58 -13.65 -19.90
CA ALA A 227 -20.24 -14.23 -19.85
C ALA A 227 -19.50 -14.00 -18.52
N ALA A 228 -19.92 -13.00 -17.74
CA ALA A 228 -19.23 -12.57 -16.52
C ALA A 228 -20.25 -12.35 -15.39
N ASN A 229 -20.85 -13.44 -14.91
CA ASN A 229 -21.60 -13.39 -13.66
C ASN A 229 -20.63 -13.26 -12.49
N ASP A 230 -21.04 -12.52 -11.46
CA ASP A 230 -20.26 -12.39 -10.25
C ASP A 230 -19.92 -13.76 -9.65
N ALA A 231 -18.71 -13.87 -9.13
CA ALA A 231 -18.29 -15.08 -8.45
C ALA A 231 -19.17 -15.30 -7.21
N LEU A 232 -19.53 -16.56 -6.97
CA LEU A 232 -20.19 -17.00 -5.76
C LEU A 232 -19.39 -16.54 -4.52
N GLY A 233 -20.08 -15.97 -3.53
CA GLY A 233 -19.46 -15.53 -2.29
C GLY A 233 -18.79 -16.70 -1.58
N ALA A 234 -17.71 -16.45 -0.83
CA ALA A 234 -16.91 -17.51 -0.19
C ALA A 234 -17.74 -18.45 0.71
N ASP A 235 -18.88 -17.98 1.24
CA ASP A 235 -19.78 -18.72 2.13
C ASP A 235 -20.92 -19.46 1.40
N SER A 236 -20.90 -19.51 0.07
CA SER A 236 -21.97 -20.12 -0.74
C SER A 236 -21.67 -21.55 -1.23
N LEU A 237 -20.63 -22.19 -0.66
CA LEU A 237 -20.27 -23.59 -0.85
C LEU A 237 -20.46 -24.41 0.44
#